data_AF-A0A914FGT0-F1
#
_entry.id   AF-A0A914FGT0-F1
#
_cell.length_a   1.000
_cell.length_b   1.000
_cell.length_c   1.000
_cell.angle_alpha   90.00
_cell.angle_beta   90.00
_cell.angle_gamma   90.00
#
_symmetry.space_group_name_H-M   'P 1'
#
loop_
_entity.id
_entity.type
_entity.pdbx_description
1 polymer ?
#
loop_
_entity_poly.entity_id
_entity_poly.type
_entity_poly.pdbx_seq_one_letter_code
_entity_poly.pdbx_strand_id
1 'polypeptide(L)'
;MIKFGENIRDKDNGYFCRKSIESLPSSTEYLIISDCRRPTDLEYFKLKFSNVFVIEINADIKTRSERGFIHCPEIDDAESE
;
A
#
# COMPACT_ATOMS: atom_id res chain seq x y z
N MET A 1 2.84 4.07 14.53
CA MET A 1 1.97 3.33 13.59
C MET A 1 2.71 2.22 12.88
N ILE A 2 3.86 2.49 12.23
CA ILE A 2 4.67 1.51 11.49
C ILE A 2 4.98 0.27 12.33
N LYS A 3 5.71 0.39 13.45
CA LYS A 3 6.08 -0.77 14.29
C LYS A 3 4.91 -1.65 14.74
N PHE A 4 3.74 -1.06 15.01
CA PHE A 4 2.54 -1.82 15.36
C PHE A 4 1.98 -2.57 14.15
N GLY A 5 1.94 -1.90 12.99
CA GLY A 5 1.52 -2.51 11.73
C GLY A 5 2.43 -3.66 11.30
N GLU A 6 3.74 -3.48 11.37
CA GLU A 6 4.72 -4.52 11.06
C GLU A 6 4.55 -5.74 11.96
N ASN A 7 4.46 -5.55 13.29
CA ASN A 7 4.23 -6.64 14.23
C ASN A 7 2.95 -7.46 13.97
N ILE A 8 1.93 -6.84 13.35
CA ILE A 8 0.71 -7.54 12.92
C ILE A 8 0.96 -8.29 11.60
N ARG A 9 1.62 -7.64 10.64
CA ARG A 9 1.96 -8.24 9.33
C ARG A 9 2.87 -9.45 9.47
N ASP A 10 3.87 -9.39 10.36
CA ASP A 10 4.77 -10.51 10.67
C ASP A 10 4.03 -11.79 11.07
N LYS A 11 2.82 -11.66 11.62
CA LYS A 11 1.95 -12.79 11.98
C LYS A 11 0.94 -13.11 10.89
N ASP A 12 0.48 -12.10 10.17
CA ASP A 12 -0.56 -12.19 9.14
C ASP A 12 -0.47 -11.03 8.15
N ASN A 13 0.26 -11.24 7.06
CA ASN A 13 0.45 -10.24 5.99
C ASN A 13 -0.88 -9.76 5.39
N GLY A 14 -1.94 -10.59 5.40
CA GLY A 14 -3.24 -10.24 4.81
C GLY A 14 -4.19 -9.52 5.76
N TYR A 15 -3.80 -9.25 7.01
CA TYR A 15 -4.70 -8.70 8.03
C TYR A 15 -5.33 -7.37 7.59
N PHE A 16 -4.50 -6.41 7.18
CA PHE A 16 -4.98 -5.08 6.79
C PHE A 16 -5.71 -5.11 5.45
N CYS A 17 -5.26 -5.93 4.49
CA CYS A 17 -5.96 -6.09 3.23
C CYS A 17 -7.38 -6.63 3.44
N ARG A 18 -7.56 -7.66 4.28
CA ARG A 18 -8.89 -8.18 4.64
C ARG A 18 -9.76 -7.11 5.30
N LYS A 19 -9.20 -6.39 6.28
CA LYS A 19 -9.92 -5.33 6.99
C LYS A 19 -10.33 -4.17 6.07
N SER A 20 -9.52 -3.85 5.07
CA SER A 20 -9.82 -2.77 4.11
C SER A 20 -11.04 -3.05 3.23
N ILE A 21 -11.41 -4.33 3.07
CA ILE A 21 -12.49 -4.76 2.18
C ILE A 21 -13.67 -5.45 2.89
N GLU A 22 -13.59 -5.64 4.22
CA GLU A 22 -14.56 -6.43 5.00
C GLU A 22 -15.99 -5.87 4.91
N SER A 23 -16.12 -4.54 4.81
CA SER A 23 -17.41 -3.83 4.79
C SER A 23 -17.78 -3.31 3.40
N LEU A 24 -17.21 -3.87 2.33
CA LEU A 24 -17.54 -3.42 0.97
C LEU A 24 -18.97 -3.81 0.58
N PRO A 25 -19.78 -2.85 0.08
CA PRO A 25 -21.07 -3.16 -0.51
C PRO A 25 -20.91 -4.11 -1.70
N SER A 26 -21.85 -5.06 -1.84
CA SER A 26 -21.89 -5.97 -2.99
C SER A 26 -22.09 -5.26 -4.34
N SER A 27 -22.61 -4.02 -4.32
CA SER A 27 -22.79 -3.16 -5.49
C SER A 27 -21.52 -2.39 -5.89
N THR A 28 -20.37 -2.66 -5.26
CA THR A 28 -19.11 -1.97 -5.58
C THR A 28 -18.57 -2.44 -6.93
N GLU A 29 -18.61 -1.57 -7.93
CA GLU A 29 -18.07 -1.87 -9.27
C GLU A 29 -16.56 -1.64 -9.37
N TYR A 30 -16.05 -0.61 -8.68
CA TYR A 30 -14.65 -0.23 -8.70
C TYR A 30 -14.13 -0.06 -7.27
N LEU A 31 -12.95 -0.64 -7.01
CA LEU A 31 -12.24 -0.53 -5.74
C LEU A 31 -10.85 0.04 -6.01
N ILE A 32 -10.54 1.16 -5.37
CA ILE A 32 -9.22 1.79 -5.44
C ILE A 32 -8.52 1.58 -4.11
N ILE A 33 -7.46 0.79 -4.11
CA ILE A 33 -6.55 0.67 -2.97
C ILE A 33 -5.40 1.65 -3.21
N SER A 34 -5.45 2.80 -2.54
CA SER A 34 -4.50 3.89 -2.77
C SER A 34 -3.15 3.70 -2.11
N ASP A 35 -3.08 2.91 -1.03
CA ASP A 35 -1.89 2.77 -0.18
C ASP A 35 -1.52 1.28 -0.07
N CYS A 36 -1.01 0.72 -1.18
CA CYS A 36 -0.40 -0.60 -1.24
C CYS A 36 1.12 -0.43 -1.20
N ARG A 37 1.71 -0.64 -0.01
CA ARG A 37 3.14 -0.39 0.22
C ARG A 37 3.99 -1.64 0.07
N ARG A 38 3.41 -2.82 0.26
CA ARG A 38 4.17 -4.08 0.27
C ARG A 38 3.79 -4.99 -0.90
N PRO A 39 4.74 -5.75 -1.46
CA PRO A 39 4.44 -6.76 -2.48
C PRO A 39 3.37 -7.76 -2.04
N THR A 40 3.34 -8.13 -0.76
CA THR A 40 2.35 -9.04 -0.17
C THR A 40 0.92 -8.49 -0.24
N ASP A 41 0.74 -7.16 -0.20
CA ASP A 41 -0.58 -6.55 -0.36
C ASP A 41 -1.10 -6.77 -1.79
N LEU A 42 -0.22 -6.57 -2.79
CA LEU A 42 -0.54 -6.80 -4.20
C LEU A 42 -0.85 -8.28 -4.47
N GLU A 43 -0.06 -9.20 -3.89
CA GLU A 43 -0.32 -10.64 -3.97
C GLU A 43 -1.69 -11.00 -3.40
N TYR A 44 -2.02 -10.47 -2.22
CA TYR A 44 -3.33 -10.70 -1.60
C TYR A 44 -4.47 -10.27 -2.53
N PHE A 45 -4.41 -9.06 -3.09
CA PHE A 45 -5.49 -8.55 -3.95
C PHE A 45 -5.56 -9.27 -5.30
N LYS A 46 -4.42 -9.64 -5.88
CA LYS A 46 -4.37 -10.46 -7.11
C LYS A 46 -4.95 -11.86 -6.91
N LEU A 47 -4.80 -12.44 -5.73
CA LEU A 47 -5.43 -13.72 -5.38
C LEU A 47 -6.93 -13.58 -5.10
N LYS A 48 -7.36 -12.44 -4.56
CA LYS A 48 -8.74 -12.20 -4.13
C LYS A 48 -9.67 -11.78 -5.27
N PHE A 49 -9.17 -11.03 -6.25
CA PHE A 49 -9.95 -10.46 -7.34
C PHE A 49 -9.37 -10.86 -8.71
N SER A 50 -10.25 -11.09 -9.69
CA SER A 50 -9.85 -11.51 -11.03
C SER A 50 -9.32 -10.38 -11.91
N ASN A 51 -9.80 -9.15 -11.71
CA ASN A 51 -9.45 -7.97 -12.51
C ASN A 51 -8.74 -6.93 -11.65
N VAL A 52 -7.41 -7.05 -11.55
CA VAL A 52 -6.57 -6.14 -10.76
C VAL A 52 -5.62 -5.38 -11.67
N PHE A 53 -5.70 -4.05 -11.63
CA PHE A 53 -4.75 -3.17 -12.30
C PHE A 53 -3.81 -2.57 -11.26
N VAL A 54 -2.51 -2.69 -11.51
CA VAL A 54 -1.46 -2.11 -10.64
C VAL A 54 -0.96 -0.84 -11.30
N ILE A 55 -1.04 0.28 -10.58
CA ILE A 55 -0.58 1.59 -11.03
C ILE A 55 0.47 2.06 -10.03
N GLU A 56 1.70 2.25 -10.51
CA GLU A 56 2.79 2.82 -9.74
C GLU A 56 2.88 4.32 -10.06
N ILE A 57 2.86 5.16 -9.02
CA ILE A 57 2.94 6.61 -9.17
C ILE A 57 4.34 7.05 -8.79
N ASN A 58 5.07 7.60 -9.76
CA ASN A 58 6.39 8.16 -9.57
C ASN A 58 6.40 9.65 -9.93
N ALA A 59 7.13 10.44 -9.14
CA ALA A 59 7.44 11.84 -9.43
C ALA A 59 8.95 12.03 -9.45
N ASP A 60 9.45 12.82 -10.38
CA ASP A 60 10.87 13.13 -10.46
C ASP A 60 11.33 13.94 -9.22
N ILE A 61 12.63 13.86 -8.92
CA ILE A 61 13.22 14.53 -7.75
C ILE A 61 12.97 16.04 -7.77
N LYS A 62 12.98 16.69 -8.94
CA LYS A 62 12.73 18.13 -9.03
C LYS A 62 11.30 18.45 -8.58
N THR A 63 10.31 17.75 -9.13
CA THR A 63 8.89 17.90 -8.72
C THR A 63 8.71 17.62 -7.22
N ARG A 64 9.39 16.60 -6.68
CA ARG A 64 9.35 16.29 -5.24
C ARG A 64 9.98 17.42 -4.40
N SER A 65 11.15 17.92 -4.79
CA SER A 65 11.86 18.99 -4.08
C SER A 65 11.10 20.32 -4.11
N GLU A 66 10.41 20.65 -5.21
CA GLU A 66 9.50 21.80 -5.28
C GLU A 66 8.36 21.71 -4.26
N ARG A 67 8.01 20.49 -3.83
CA ARG A 67 7.03 20.21 -2.78
C ARG A 67 7.63 20.12 -1.38
N GLY A 68 8.92 20.43 -1.23
CA GLY A 68 9.64 20.40 0.05
C GLY A 68 10.20 19.03 0.43
N PHE A 69 10.28 18.08 -0.51
CA PHE A 69 10.95 16.81 -0.26
C PHE A 69 12.45 17.02 0.00
N ILE A 70 12.91 16.47 1.12
CA ILE A 70 14.32 16.34 1.49
C ILE A 70 14.52 14.87 1.84
N HIS A 71 15.48 14.21 1.17
CA HIS A 71 15.77 12.79 1.44
C HIS A 71 16.19 12.61 2.90
N CYS A 72 15.54 11.65 3.55
CA CYS A 72 15.81 11.24 4.90
C CYS A 72 16.04 9.72 4.90
N PRO A 73 17.30 9.24 5.01
CA PRO A 73 17.61 7.81 4.92
C PRO A 73 16.83 6.94 5.91
N GLU A 74 16.50 7.48 7.10
CA GLU A 74 15.72 6.75 8.11
C GLU A 74 14.24 6.55 7.74
N ILE A 75 13.76 7.25 6.71
CA ILE A 75 12.37 7.21 6.23
C ILE A 75 12.33 6.66 4.81
N ASP A 76 13.01 7.31 3.86
CA ASP A 76 12.93 7.02 2.42
C ASP A 76 13.61 5.72 2.01
N ASP A 77 14.56 5.21 2.80
CA ASP A 77 15.25 3.95 2.54
C ASP A 77 14.73 2.82 3.48
N ALA A 78 13.71 3.10 4.29
CA ALA A 78 13.11 2.11 5.16
C ALA A 78 12.18 1.19 4.38
N GLU A 79 12.02 -0.06 4.82
CA GLU A 79 11.14 -1.06 4.18
C GLU A 79 9.66 -0.61 4.05
N SER A 80 9.24 0.42 4.77
CA SER A 80 7.89 0.99 4.67
C SER A 80 7.63 1.85 3.43
N GLU A 81 8.68 2.25 2.71
CA GLU A 81 8.65 3.00 1.44
C GLU A 81 9.12 2.12 0.28
#